data_AF-A0A2H9LRF2-F1
#
_entry.id   AF-A0A2H9LRF2-F1
#
_cell.length_a   1.000
_cell.length_b   1.000
_cell.length_c   1.000
_cell.angle_alpha   90.00
_cell.angle_beta   90.00
_cell.angle_gamma   90.00
#
_symmetry.space_group_name_H-M   'P 1'
#
loop_
_entity.id
_entity.type
_entity.pdbx_description
1 polymer ?
#
loop_
_entity_poly.entity_id
_entity_poly.type
_entity_poly.pdbx_seq_one_letter_code
_entity_poly.pdbx_strand_id
1 'polypeptide(L)' 'MNQLVENILTVELKESQTVELKESLSQLDDALKSVCAFLNHKGGTVYFGVDDKGMIIGLEVSDKTFNSKRFEEKT' A
#
# COMPACT_ATOMS: atom_id res chain seq x y z
N MET A 1 -10.18 27.47 12.89
CA MET A 1 -10.75 26.20 13.39
C MET A 1 -10.60 25.02 12.40
N ASN A 2 -9.87 25.14 11.27
CA ASN A 2 -9.74 24.05 10.28
C ASN A 2 -8.35 23.37 10.20
N GLN A 3 -7.29 23.97 10.75
CA GLN A 3 -5.94 23.37 10.66
C GLN A 3 -5.74 22.15 11.58
N LEU A 4 -6.43 22.12 12.73
CA LEU A 4 -6.26 21.05 13.72
C LEU A 4 -6.96 19.74 13.32
N VAL A 5 -8.00 19.80 12.48
CA VAL A 5 -8.72 18.61 12.00
C VAL A 5 -7.93 17.93 10.89
N GLU A 6 -7.30 18.70 10.00
CA GLU A 6 -6.40 18.17 8.96
C GLU A 6 -5.21 17.44 9.58
N ASN A 7 -4.60 18.02 10.63
CA ASN A 7 -3.41 17.45 11.28
C ASN A 7 -3.66 16.14 12.06
N ILE A 8 -4.91 15.78 12.37
CA ILE A 8 -5.24 14.51 13.05
C ILE A 8 -5.29 13.35 12.05
N LEU A 9 -5.52 13.62 10.76
CA LEU A 9 -5.59 12.64 9.68
C LEU A 9 -4.25 12.43 8.94
N THR A 10 -3.27 13.31 9.14
CA THR A 10 -1.95 13.24 8.50
C THR A 10 -1.01 12.32 9.27
N VAL A 11 -1.23 11.02 9.21
CA VAL A 11 -0.11 10.07 9.40
C VAL A 11 0.72 10.16 8.12
N GLU A 12 1.79 10.97 8.12
CA GLU A 12 2.75 11.00 7.00
C GLU A 12 3.55 9.69 7.00
N LEU A 13 3.06 8.68 6.30
CA LEU A 13 3.82 7.46 6.06
C LEU A 13 5.01 7.77 5.15
N LYS A 14 6.19 7.24 5.46
CA LYS A 14 7.38 7.45 4.63
C LYS A 14 7.92 6.13 4.14
N GLU A 15 8.26 6.08 2.86
CA GLU A 15 9.01 4.97 2.31
C GLU A 15 10.36 4.82 3.02
N SER A 16 10.76 3.56 3.16
CA SER A 16 12.03 3.20 3.77
C SER A 16 12.47 1.82 3.28
N GLN A 17 13.62 1.36 3.74
CA GLN A 17 14.09 -0.01 3.47
C GLN A 17 13.16 -1.12 3.98
N THR A 18 12.14 -0.76 4.78
CA THR A 18 11.18 -1.69 5.38
C THR A 18 9.72 -1.25 5.17
N VAL A 19 9.49 -0.17 4.41
CA VAL A 19 8.15 0.38 4.15
C VAL A 19 8.05 0.73 2.68
N GLU A 20 7.09 0.11 2.00
CA GLU A 20 6.72 0.41 0.61
C GLU A 20 5.33 1.03 0.58
N LEU A 21 5.14 2.10 -0.19
CA LEU A 21 3.84 2.74 -0.39
C LEU A 21 3.37 2.52 -1.83
N LYS A 22 2.09 2.17 -1.99
CA LYS A 22 1.43 2.05 -3.30
C LYS A 22 0.09 2.76 -3.28
N GLU A 23 -0.19 3.50 -4.34
CA GLU A 23 -1.46 4.19 -4.49
C GLU A 23 -2.62 3.21 -4.76
N SER A 24 -2.37 2.12 -5.48
CA SER A 24 -3.44 1.21 -5.92
C SER A 24 -3.02 -0.25 -6.03
N LEU A 25 -4.01 -1.15 -6.01
CA LEU A 25 -3.82 -2.59 -6.24
C LEU A 25 -3.38 -2.93 -7.68
N SER A 26 -3.42 -1.97 -8.61
CA SER A 26 -2.85 -2.15 -9.94
C SER A 26 -1.32 -2.35 -9.88
N GLN A 27 -0.67 -1.82 -8.84
CA GLN A 27 0.77 -1.93 -8.60
C GLN A 27 1.16 -3.19 -7.82
N LEU A 28 0.29 -4.20 -7.71
CA LEU A 28 0.56 -5.43 -6.95
C LEU A 28 1.84 -6.15 -7.42
N ASP A 29 2.07 -6.24 -8.72
CA ASP A 29 3.25 -6.94 -9.26
C ASP A 29 4.56 -6.26 -8.83
N ASP A 30 4.52 -4.94 -8.68
CA ASP A 30 5.64 -4.16 -8.19
C ASP A 30 5.82 -4.31 -6.68
N ALA A 31 4.71 -4.24 -5.92
CA ALA A 31 4.70 -4.52 -4.49
C ALA A 31 5.25 -5.92 -4.14
N LEU A 32 4.97 -6.95 -4.96
CA LEU A 32 5.50 -8.29 -4.75
C LEU A 32 7.02 -8.35 -4.89
N LYS A 33 7.64 -7.49 -5.71
CA LYS A 33 9.10 -7.35 -5.77
C LYS A 33 9.65 -6.78 -4.46
N SER A 34 8.98 -5.76 -3.91
CA SER A 34 9.35 -5.20 -2.61
C SER A 34 9.20 -6.23 -1.49
N VAL A 35 8.16 -7.07 -1.52
CA VAL A 35 8.02 -8.21 -0.59
C VAL A 35 9.20 -9.18 -0.71
N CYS A 36 9.60 -9.57 -1.93
CA CYS A 36 10.79 -10.41 -2.13
C CYS A 36 12.06 -9.75 -1.59
N ALA A 37 12.24 -8.45 -1.80
CA ALA A 37 13.38 -7.71 -1.25
C ALA A 37 13.36 -7.67 0.28
N PHE A 38 12.19 -7.43 0.88
CA PHE A 38 11.98 -7.42 2.33
C PHE A 38 12.27 -8.79 2.97
N LEU A 39 11.81 -9.88 2.36
CA LEU A 39 12.06 -11.24 2.85
C LEU A 39 13.55 -11.61 2.89
N ASN A 40 14.33 -11.06 1.95
CA ASN A 40 15.79 -11.26 1.90
C ASN A 40 16.56 -10.30 2.82
N HIS A 41 15.87 -9.40 3.54
CA HIS A 41 16.48 -8.42 4.43
C HIS A 41 15.92 -8.51 5.86
N LYS A 42 15.37 -7.41 6.38
CA LYS A 42 14.84 -7.29 7.76
C LYS A 42 13.33 -7.49 7.84
N GLY A 43 12.72 -8.01 6.78
CA GLY A 43 11.28 -7.91 6.57
C GLY A 43 10.85 -6.50 6.20
N GLY A 44 9.54 -6.27 6.17
CA GLY A 44 8.97 -4.98 5.82
C GLY A 44 7.45 -5.03 5.69
N THR A 45 6.85 -3.87 5.44
CA THR A 45 5.40 -3.71 5.27
C THR A 45 5.13 -2.98 3.96
N VAL A 46 4.11 -3.43 3.23
CA VAL A 46 3.59 -2.74 2.05
C VAL A 46 2.23 -2.16 2.40
N TYR A 47 2.04 -0.86 2.18
CA TYR A 47 0.75 -0.18 2.31
C TYR A 47 0.17 0.12 0.93
N PHE A 48 -1.10 -0.20 0.74
CA PHE A 48 -1.85 0.20 -0.45
C PHE A 48 -2.88 1.28 -0.10
N GLY A 49 -3.11 2.21 -1.02
CA GLY A 49 -3.98 3.36 -0.80
C GLY A 49 -3.28 4.54 -0.14
N VAL A 50 -1.96 4.66 -0.35
CA VAL A 50 -1.13 5.75 0.14
C VAL A 50 -0.35 6.34 -1.04
N ASP A 51 -0.36 7.67 -1.17
CA ASP A 51 0.41 8.35 -2.21
C ASP A 51 1.90 8.46 -1.87
N ASP A 52 2.71 8.85 -2.86
CA ASP A 52 4.17 9.02 -2.70
C ASP A 52 4.55 10.10 -1.68
N LYS A 53 3.60 10.94 -1.25
CA LYS A 53 3.79 11.95 -0.20
C LYS A 53 3.47 11.42 1.19
N GLY A 54 3.03 10.15 1.29
CA GLY A 54 2.66 9.53 2.55
C GLY A 54 1.23 9.79 2.99
N MET A 55 0.39 10.34 2.10
CA MET A 55 -0.99 10.67 2.42
C MET A 55 -1.89 9.48 2.13
N ILE A 56 -2.79 9.18 3.06
CA ILE A 56 -3.78 8.12 2.88
C ILE A 56 -4.85 8.62 1.89
N ILE A 57 -4.87 8.03 0.70
CA ILE A 57 -5.84 8.32 -0.37
C ILE A 57 -6.98 7.28 -0.44
N GLY A 58 -6.82 6.15 0.25
CA GLY A 58 -7.77 5.04 0.25
C GLY A 58 -7.64 4.17 -1.02
N LEU A 59 -8.47 3.12 -1.09
CA LEU A 59 -8.52 2.21 -2.24
C LEU A 59 -9.94 2.09 -2.75
N GLU A 60 -10.12 2.33 -4.05
CA GLU A 60 -11.38 2.01 -4.72
C GLU A 60 -11.37 0.52 -5.10
N VAL A 61 -12.05 -0.29 -4.29
CA VAL A 61 -12.20 -1.73 -4.53
C VAL A 61 -13.49 -1.96 -5.30
N SER A 62 -13.37 -2.21 -6.60
CA SER A 62 -14.50 -2.66 -7.43
C SER A 62 -14.58 -4.19 -7.47
N ASP A 63 -15.75 -4.75 -7.81
CA ASP A 63 -15.91 -6.21 -7.97
C ASP A 63 -14.90 -6.82 -8.96
N LYS A 64 -14.47 -6.04 -9.96
CA LYS A 64 -13.43 -6.46 -10.92
C LYS A 64 -12.04 -6.55 -10.27
N THR A 65 -11.73 -5.66 -9.34
CA THR A 65 -10.49 -5.69 -8.55
C THR A 65 -10.45 -6.94 -7.66
N PHE A 66 -11.57 -7.28 -7.03
CA PHE A 66 -11.65 -8.47 -6.17
C PHE A 66 -11.51 -9.77 -6.97
N ASN A 67 -12.19 -9.87 -8.11
CA ASN A 67 -12.17 -11.09 -8.94
C ASN A 67 -10.85 -11.31 -9.70
N SER A 68 -10.11 -10.24 -10.05
CA SER A 68 -8.83 -10.36 -10.77
C SER A 68 -7.62 -10.61 -9.88
N LYS A 69 -7.70 -10.26 -8.58
CA LYS A 69 -6.62 -10.45 -7.60
C LYS A 69 -6.84 -11.65 -6.68
N ARG A 70 -7.88 -12.44 -6.92
CA ARG A 70 -8.12 -13.71 -6.23
C ARG A 70 -7.09 -14.73 -6.73
N PHE A 71 -6.15 -15.09 -5.87
CA PHE A 71 -5.32 -16.26 -6.10
C PHE A 71 -6.26 -17.48 -6.06
N GLU A 72 -6.44 -18.15 -7.20
CA GLU A 72 -7.11 -19.45 -7.20
C GLU A 72 -6.22 -20.42 -6.43
N GLU A 73 -6.74 -20.98 -5.33
CA GLU A 73 -6.14 -22.14 -4.67
C GLU A 73 -6.10 -23.28 -5.70
N LYS A 74 -4.95 -23.47 -6.35
CA LYS A 74 -4.67 -24.70 -7.08
C LYS A 74 -4.50 -25.80 -6.04
N THR A 75 -5.58 -26.53 -5.79
CA THR A 75 -5.57 -27.84 -5.11
C THR A 75 -5.00 -28.90 -6.05
#